data_AF-A0A0C2VYR3-F1
#
_entry.id   AF-A0A0C2VYR3-F1
#
_cell.length_a   1.000
_cell.length_b   1.000
_cell.length_c   1.000
_cell.angle_alpha   90.00
_cell.angle_beta   90.00
_cell.angle_gamma   90.00
#
_symmetry.space_group_name_H-M   'P 1'
#
loop_
_entity.id
_entity.type
_entity.pdbx_description
1 polymer ?
#
loop_
_entity_poly.entity_id
_entity_poly.type
_entity_poly.pdbx_seq_one_letter_code
_entity_poly.pdbx_strand_id
1 'polypeptide(L)'
;MGADLFTTIGFGIIANFLFSFLFGLYLSENIGIDEMIRLTGNTKPPLWQNFIIFIPFAKMVMTLWRVTVLQFWFLNQGKSHRDYWIYLTSRTSY
;
A
#
# COMPACT_ATOMS: atom_id res chain seq x y z
N MET A 1 23.84 10.18 5.85
CA MET A 1 23.30 11.46 5.35
C MET A 1 22.22 11.27 4.28
N GLY A 2 22.48 10.60 3.14
CA GLY A 2 21.43 10.35 2.13
C GLY A 2 20.31 9.42 2.61
N ALA A 3 20.66 8.27 3.21
CA ALA A 3 19.70 7.27 3.68
C ALA A 3 18.77 7.79 4.81
N ASP A 4 19.29 8.65 5.69
CA ASP A 4 18.53 9.24 6.80
C ASP A 4 17.46 10.23 6.28
N LEU A 5 17.78 10.98 5.22
CA LEU A 5 16.84 11.86 4.54
C LEU A 5 15.74 11.06 3.81
N PHE A 6 16.09 10.01 3.07
CA PHE A 6 15.11 9.15 2.42
C PHE A 6 14.16 8.48 3.44
N THR A 7 14.70 8.05 4.59
CA THR A 7 13.90 7.44 5.66
C THR A 7 12.97 8.45 6.31
N THR A 8 13.46 9.67 6.58
CA THR A 8 12.65 10.75 7.19
C THR A 8 11.54 11.22 6.25
N ILE A 9 11.86 11.43 4.97
CA ILE A 9 10.88 11.83 3.94
C ILE A 9 9.88 10.68 3.70
N GLY A 10 10.35 9.44 3.59
CA GLY A 10 9.52 8.26 3.42
C GLY A 10 8.55 8.07 4.59
N PHE A 11 9.03 8.23 5.83
CA PHE A 11 8.19 8.20 7.02
C PHE A 11 7.15 9.32 7.00
N GLY A 12 7.54 10.55 6.65
CA GLY A 12 6.61 11.67 6.53
C GLY A 12 5.49 11.42 5.52
N ILE A 13 5.80 10.83 4.35
CA ILE A 13 4.81 10.48 3.34
C ILE A 13 3.86 9.39 3.84
N ILE A 14 4.40 8.32 4.44
CA ILE A 14 3.59 7.21 4.98
C ILE A 14 2.70 7.71 6.12
N ALA A 15 3.24 8.52 7.03
CA ALA A 15 2.49 9.10 8.14
C ALA A 15 1.38 10.02 7.64
N ASN A 16 1.66 10.91 6.68
CA ASN A 16 0.66 11.80 6.09
C ASN A 16 -0.49 11.02 5.43
N PHE A 17 -0.15 9.97 4.66
CA PHE A 17 -1.14 9.08 4.07
C PHE A 17 -1.98 8.39 5.14
N LEU A 18 -1.34 7.83 6.18
CA LEU A 18 -2.04 7.14 7.27
C LEU A 18 -2.98 8.08 8.03
N PHE A 19 -2.52 9.28 8.38
CA PHE A 19 -3.36 10.29 9.04
C PHE A 19 -4.55 10.69 8.17
N SER A 20 -4.33 10.94 6.88
CA SER A 20 -5.41 11.32 5.95
C SER A 20 -6.42 10.19 5.76
N PHE A 21 -5.95 8.94 5.68
CA PHE A 21 -6.79 7.76 5.56
C PHE A 21 -7.63 7.53 6.83
N LEU A 22 -7.01 7.58 8.01
CA LEU A 22 -7.70 7.44 9.28
C LEU A 22 -8.71 8.57 9.51
N PHE A 23 -8.37 9.80 9.13
CA PHE A 23 -9.29 10.92 9.17
C PHE A 23 -10.48 10.73 8.22
N GLY A 24 -10.24 10.22 7.01
CA GLY A 24 -11.29 9.84 6.07
C GLY A 24 -12.21 8.75 6.61
N LEU A 25 -11.66 7.72 7.27
CA LEU A 25 -12.44 6.68 7.94
C LEU A 25 -13.25 7.24 9.11
N TYR A 26 -12.66 8.09 9.95
CA TYR A 26 -13.35 8.75 11.04
C TYR A 26 -14.55 9.57 10.55
N LEU A 27 -14.37 10.39 9.51
CA LEU A 27 -15.47 11.15 8.92
C LEU A 27 -16.52 10.23 8.29
N SER A 28 -16.10 9.17 7.61
CA SER A 28 -16.98 8.17 7.01
C SER A 28 -17.86 7.48 8.05
N GLU A 29 -17.33 7.18 9.23
CA GLU A 29 -18.06 6.53 10.32
C GLU A 29 -19.04 7.49 11.02
N ASN A 30 -18.65 8.76 11.21
CA ASN A 30 -19.46 9.74 11.94
C ASN A 30 -20.54 10.44 11.08
N ILE A 31 -20.25 10.69 9.81
CA ILE A 31 -21.13 11.44 8.90
C ILE A 31 -21.83 10.47 7.93
N GLY A 32 -21.25 9.29 7.67
CA GLY A 32 -21.72 8.40 6.62
C GLY A 32 -21.20 8.85 5.25
N ILE A 33 -20.69 7.89 4.47
CA ILE A 33 -20.12 8.14 3.13
C ILE A 33 -21.11 8.88 2.22
N ASP A 34 -22.40 8.53 2.31
CA ASP A 34 -23.48 9.12 1.52
C ASP A 34 -23.68 10.62 1.80
N GLU A 35 -23.55 11.03 3.06
CA GLU A 35 -23.72 12.42 3.47
C GLU A 35 -22.44 13.23 3.22
N MET A 36 -21.26 12.63 3.32
CA MET A 36 -20.01 13.24 2.84
C MET A 36 -20.07 13.55 1.34
N ILE A 37 -20.60 12.62 0.54
CA ILE A 37 -20.81 12.81 -0.90
C ILE A 37 -21.84 13.93 -1.17
N ARG A 38 -22.92 13.97 -0.39
CA ARG A 38 -23.97 14.99 -0.50
C ARG A 38 -23.46 16.39 -0.17
N LEU A 39 -22.58 16.51 0.84
CA LEU A 39 -21.94 17.76 1.27
C LEU A 39 -20.80 18.21 0.33
N THR A 40 -20.16 17.27 -0.40
CA THR A 40 -19.07 17.56 -1.34
C THR A 40 -19.54 18.20 -2.66
N GLY A 41 -20.86 18.24 -2.91
CA GLY A 41 -21.45 18.97 -4.03
C GLY A 41 -21.76 18.09 -5.25
N ASN A 42 -23.06 17.96 -5.53
CA ASN A 42 -23.76 17.61 -6.78
C ASN A 42 -23.07 16.76 -7.87
N THR A 43 -22.18 15.85 -7.51
CA THR A 43 -21.65 14.83 -8.39
C THR A 43 -21.88 13.50 -7.71
N LYS A 44 -22.85 12.73 -8.22
CA LYS A 44 -23.03 11.33 -7.80
C LYS A 44 -21.74 10.61 -8.16
N PRO A 45 -20.94 10.13 -7.19
CA PRO A 45 -19.80 9.30 -7.53
C PRO A 45 -20.37 8.07 -8.22
N PRO A 46 -19.88 7.73 -9.44
CA PRO A 46 -20.34 6.52 -10.10
C PRO A 46 -20.02 5.33 -9.18
N LEU A 47 -20.95 4.39 -9.03
CA LEU A 47 -20.76 3.16 -8.23
C LEU A 47 -19.48 2.39 -8.62
N TRP A 48 -18.98 2.61 -9.83
CA TRP A 48 -17.71 2.13 -10.37
C TRP A 48 -16.45 2.71 -9.71
N GLN A 49 -16.54 3.84 -9.01
CA GLN A 49 -15.41 4.48 -8.32
C GLN A 49 -14.90 3.62 -7.16
N ASN A 50 -15.77 2.88 -6.47
CA ASN A 50 -15.38 1.93 -5.44
C ASN A 50 -14.57 0.75 -6.02
N PHE A 51 -14.90 0.31 -7.24
CA PHE A 51 -14.14 -0.74 -7.94
C PHE A 51 -12.76 -0.24 -8.39
N ILE A 52 -12.64 1.04 -8.76
CA ILE A 52 -11.35 1.64 -9.14
C ILE A 52 -10.39 1.66 -7.95
N ILE A 53 -10.88 1.97 -6.74
CA ILE A 53 -10.05 1.92 -5.53
C ILE A 53 -9.60 0.49 -5.24
N PHE A 54 -10.45 -0.51 -5.50
CA PHE A 54 -10.12 -1.91 -5.24
C PHE A 54 -8.91 -2.41 -6.07
N ILE A 55 -8.70 -1.89 -7.28
CA ILE A 55 -7.64 -2.36 -8.20
C ILE A 55 -6.21 -2.13 -7.64
N PRO A 56 -5.81 -0.90 -7.21
CA PRO A 56 -4.53 -0.68 -6.54
C PRO A 56 -4.30 -1.52 -5.29
N PHE A 57 -5.33 -1.67 -4.44
CA PHE A 57 -5.22 -2.47 -3.21
C PHE A 57 -5.05 -3.96 -3.52
N ALA A 58 -5.83 -4.51 -4.46
CA ALA A 58 -5.67 -5.89 -4.91
C ALA A 58 -4.26 -6.13 -5.48
N LYS A 59 -3.73 -5.20 -6.26
CA LYS A 59 -2.36 -5.27 -6.79
C LYS A 59 -1.30 -5.25 -5.68
N MET A 60 -1.49 -4.43 -4.64
CA MET A 60 -0.62 -4.43 -3.46
C MET A 60 -0.66 -5.78 -2.73
N VAL A 61 -1.85 -6.33 -2.47
CA VAL A 61 -2.02 -7.64 -1.82
C VAL A 61 -1.34 -8.75 -2.62
N MET A 62 -1.51 -8.78 -3.95
CA MET A 62 -0.83 -9.75 -4.82
C MET A 62 0.70 -9.61 -4.76
N THR A 63 1.22 -8.38 -4.67
CA THR A 63 2.66 -8.13 -4.57
C THR A 63 3.22 -8.61 -3.24
N LEU A 64 2.53 -8.30 -2.14
CA LEU A 64 2.90 -8.78 -0.81
C LEU A 64 2.85 -10.30 -0.73
N TRP A 65 1.77 -10.91 -1.22
CA TRP A 65 1.65 -12.37 -1.31
C TRP A 65 2.83 -13.00 -2.04
N ARG A 66 3.20 -12.47 -3.21
CA ARG A 66 4.35 -12.98 -3.99
C ARG A 66 5.65 -12.88 -3.19
N VAL A 67 5.89 -11.75 -2.54
CA VAL A 67 7.09 -11.53 -1.73
C VAL A 67 7.12 -12.49 -0.54
N THR A 68 5.99 -12.67 0.15
CA THR A 68 5.86 -13.57 1.30
C THR A 68 6.09 -15.03 0.91
N VAL A 69 5.52 -15.51 -0.20
CA VAL A 69 5.74 -16.88 -0.69
C VAL A 69 7.23 -17.12 -1.00
N LEU A 70 7.92 -16.16 -1.62
CA LEU A 70 9.35 -16.29 -1.85
C LEU A 70 10.17 -16.31 -0.54
N GLN A 71 9.82 -15.44 0.42
CA GLN A 71 10.49 -15.43 1.73
C GLN A 71 10.34 -16.78 2.44
N PHE A 72 9.14 -17.36 2.44
CA PHE A 72 8.88 -18.68 2.99
C PHE A 72 9.63 -19.79 2.24
N TRP A 73 9.68 -19.74 0.91
CA TRP A 73 10.42 -20.72 0.11
C TRP A 73 11.93 -20.70 0.40
N PHE A 74 12.53 -19.51 0.51
CA PHE A 74 13.95 -19.35 0.85
C PHE A 74 14.26 -19.79 2.30
N LEU A 75 13.39 -19.47 3.25
CA LEU A 75 13.50 -19.90 4.65
C LEU A 75 13.43 -21.43 4.78
N ASN A 76 12.53 -22.08 4.03
CA ASN A 76 12.40 -23.54 4.04
C ASN A 76 13.61 -24.27 3.42
N GLN A 77 14.39 -23.59 2.57
CA GLN A 77 15.65 -24.12 2.04
C GLN A 77 16.87 -23.82 2.92
N GLY A 78 16.68 -23.24 4.11
CA GLY A 78 17.77 -22.87 5.01
C GLY A 78 18.63 -21.72 4.50
N LYS A 79 18.16 -20.97 3.50
CA LYS A 79 18.88 -19.81 2.96
C LYS A 79 18.65 -18.59 3.82
N SER A 80 19.69 -17.78 3.98
CA SER A 80 19.64 -16.59 4.83
C SER A 80 18.89 -15.45 4.11
N HIS A 81 18.41 -14.48 4.89
CA HIS A 81 17.81 -13.25 4.35
C HIS A 81 18.76 -12.51 3.38
N ARG A 82 20.08 -12.72 3.49
CA ARG A 82 21.10 -12.19 2.58
C ARG A 82 21.02 -12.82 1.18
N ASP A 83 20.76 -14.12 1.11
CA ASP A 83 20.63 -14.85 -0.16
C ASP A 83 19.35 -14.45 -0.90
N TYR A 84 18.27 -14.19 -0.14
CA TYR A 84 17.04 -13.61 -0.69
C TYR A 84 17.29 -12.21 -1.28
N TRP A 85 18.06 -11.37 -0.59
CA TRP A 85 18.43 -10.04 -1.09
C TRP A 85 19.27 -10.13 -2.37
N ILE A 86 20.24 -11.05 -2.42
CA ILE A 86 21.05 -11.30 -3.62
C ILE A 86 20.15 -11.77 -4.77
N TYR A 87 19.20 -12.69 -4.53
CA TYR A 87 18.26 -13.16 -5.56
C TYR A 87 17.36 -12.04 -6.12
N LEU A 88 16.88 -11.14 -5.27
CA LEU A 88 16.08 -10.00 -5.72
C LEU A 88 16.90 -8.98 -6.52
N THR A 89 18.20 -8.85 -6.21
CA THR A 89 19.08 -7.83 -6.79
C THR A 89 20.01 -8.35 -7.88
N SER A 90 20.06 -9.68 -8.11
CA SER A 90 20.98 -10.34 -9.04
C SER A 90 20.70 -10.07 -10.52
N ARG A 91 19.80 -9.14 -10.85
CA ARG A 91 19.40 -8.71 -12.20
C ARG A 91 18.85 -9.84 -13.08
N THR A 92 17.59 -9.68 -13.44
CA THR A 92 17.19 -9.48 -14.84
C THR A 92 18.30 -9.73 -15.87
N SER A 93 18.47 -10.98 -16.28
CA SER A 93 19.16 -11.36 -17.50
C SER A 93 18.15 -12.10 -18.37
N TYR A 94 17.44 -11.32 -19.20
CA TYR A 94 16.97 -11.76 -20.50
C TYR A 94 17.94 -11.22 -21.54
#